data_AF-A0A7K0CLG6-F1
#
_entry.id   AF-A0A7K0CLG6-F1
#
_cell.length_a   1.000
_cell.length_b   1.000
_cell.length_c   1.000
_cell.angle_alpha   90.00
_cell.angle_beta   90.00
_cell.angle_gamma   90.00
#
_symmetry.space_group_name_H-M   'P 1'
#
loop_
_entity.id
_entity.type
_entity.pdbx_description
1 polymer ?
#
loop_
_entity_poly.entity_id
_entity_poly.type
_entity_poly.pdbx_seq_one_letter_code
_entity_poly.pdbx_strand_id
1 'polypeptide(L)'
;MSEAGADPSVRDGINQLETYLYWQHQEERTRAETEALCAALPWLGPDERDEVARHYLTARRDLTETMRQHIACRIPQIRSEYETRYHQLRVRTVAGAAGAVPAICLAVELLRL
;
A
#
# COMPACT_ATOMS: atom_id res chain seq x y z
N MET A 1 21.47 -5.01 3.28
CA MET A 1 20.00 -4.87 3.33
C MET A 1 19.60 -3.93 2.19
N SER A 2 19.50 -4.47 0.96
CA SER A 2 19.36 -3.68 -0.28
C SER A 2 18.19 -4.24 -1.09
N GLU A 3 17.00 -3.64 -0.94
CA GLU A 3 15.85 -3.87 -1.85
C GLU A 3 15.92 -2.96 -3.10
N ALA A 4 17.07 -2.35 -3.38
CA ALA A 4 17.22 -1.38 -4.46
C ALA A 4 17.40 -2.00 -5.87
N GLY A 5 17.06 -3.28 -6.07
CA GLY A 5 17.41 -4.00 -7.31
C GLY A 5 16.38 -4.99 -7.84
N ALA A 6 15.11 -4.94 -7.41
CA ALA A 6 14.08 -5.70 -8.12
C ALA A 6 13.81 -5.01 -9.47
N ASP A 7 14.09 -5.73 -10.56
CA ASP A 7 13.78 -5.30 -11.93
C ASP A 7 12.32 -4.81 -12.00
N PRO A 8 12.03 -3.63 -12.57
CA PRO A 8 10.66 -3.11 -12.70
C PRO A 8 9.66 -4.15 -13.25
N SER A 9 10.11 -5.06 -14.12
CA SER A 9 9.27 -6.16 -14.64
C SER A 9 8.78 -7.13 -13.55
N VAL A 10 9.64 -7.46 -12.58
CA VAL A 10 9.32 -8.35 -11.46
C VAL A 10 8.37 -7.66 -10.50
N ARG A 11 8.57 -6.36 -10.25
CA ARG A 11 7.68 -5.56 -9.39
C ARG A 11 6.29 -5.44 -9.99
N ASP A 12 6.19 -5.18 -11.29
CA ASP A 12 4.91 -5.10 -11.99
C ASP A 12 4.21 -6.47 -12.02
N GLY A 13 4.96 -7.55 -12.21
CA GLY A 13 4.43 -8.92 -12.13
C GLY A 13 3.85 -9.26 -10.76
N ILE A 14 4.52 -8.87 -9.66
CA ILE A 14 4.02 -9.06 -8.29
C ILE A 14 2.75 -8.24 -8.07
N ASN A 15 2.74 -6.96 -8.43
CA ASN A 15 1.55 -6.11 -8.29
C ASN A 15 0.34 -6.69 -9.04
N GLN A 16 0.57 -7.22 -10.24
CA GLN A 16 -0.49 -7.81 -11.06
C GLN A 16 -1.02 -9.12 -10.45
N LEU A 17 -0.14 -9.96 -9.91
CA LEU A 17 -0.51 -11.18 -9.20
C LEU A 17 -1.30 -10.86 -7.92
N GLU A 18 -0.83 -9.91 -7.10
CA GLU A 18 -1.53 -9.45 -5.90
C GLU A 18 -2.92 -8.93 -6.23
N THR A 19 -3.03 -8.12 -7.30
CA THR A 19 -4.33 -7.60 -7.77
C THR A 19 -5.26 -8.73 -8.18
N TYR A 20 -4.76 -9.73 -8.92
CA TYR A 20 -5.54 -10.89 -9.33
C TYR A 20 -6.01 -11.74 -8.15
N LEU A 21 -5.11 -12.04 -7.21
CA LEU A 21 -5.43 -12.81 -6.01
C LEU A 21 -6.45 -12.09 -5.12
N TYR A 22 -6.31 -10.76 -4.99
CA TYR A 22 -7.28 -9.94 -4.28
C TYR A 22 -8.66 -10.01 -4.95
N TRP A 23 -8.72 -9.94 -6.28
CA TRP A 23 -9.97 -10.05 -7.03
C TRP A 23 -10.63 -11.42 -6.84
N GLN A 24 -9.87 -12.51 -6.97
CA GLN A 24 -10.36 -13.87 -6.76
C GLN A 24 -10.92 -14.06 -5.34
N HIS A 25 -10.21 -13.57 -4.32
CA HIS A 25 -10.70 -13.64 -2.94
C HIS A 25 -12.00 -12.85 -2.74
N GLN A 26 -12.15 -11.72 -3.44
CA GLN A 26 -13.36 -10.91 -3.33
C GLN A 26 -14.59 -11.54 -3.96
N GLU A 27 -14.44 -12.28 -5.06
CA GLU A 27 -15.55 -13.02 -5.67
C GLU A 27 -16.07 -14.11 -4.72
N GLU A 28 -15.18 -14.88 -4.10
CA GLU A 28 -15.53 -15.92 -3.12
C GLU A 28 -16.26 -15.34 -1.91
N ARG A 29 -15.75 -14.23 -1.35
CA ARG A 29 -16.37 -13.56 -0.21
C ARG A 29 -17.75 -13.01 -0.52
N THR A 30 -17.92 -12.35 -1.67
CA THR A 30 -19.21 -11.76 -2.07
C THR A 30 -20.28 -12.82 -2.23
N ARG A 31 -19.91 -13.99 -2.78
CA ARG A 31 -20.82 -15.12 -2.90
C ARG A 31 -21.24 -15.67 -1.54
N ALA A 32 -20.28 -15.91 -0.64
CA ALA A 32 -20.56 -16.42 0.70
C ALA A 32 -21.44 -15.46 1.53
N GLU A 33 -21.20 -14.15 1.42
CA GLU A 33 -22.00 -13.13 2.11
C GLU A 33 -23.44 -13.07 1.57
N THR A 34 -23.63 -13.24 0.26
CA THR A 34 -24.96 -13.26 -0.36
C THR A 34 -25.76 -14.48 0.11
N GLU A 35 -25.14 -15.67 0.12
CA GLU A 35 -25.76 -16.90 0.61
C GLU A 35 -26.12 -16.79 2.10
N ALA A 36 -25.24 -16.23 2.93
CA ALA A 36 -25.50 -15.99 4.35
C ALA A 36 -26.65 -15.00 4.61
N LEU A 37 -26.73 -13.92 3.82
CA LEU A 37 -27.82 -12.94 3.93
C LEU A 37 -29.17 -13.54 3.51
N CYS A 38 -29.19 -14.31 2.42
CA CYS A 38 -30.39 -15.04 1.99
C CYS A 38 -30.85 -16.05 3.05
N ALA A 39 -29.92 -16.74 3.71
CA ALA A 39 -30.23 -17.67 4.80
C ALA A 39 -30.75 -16.97 6.07
N ALA A 40 -30.28 -15.75 6.36
CA ALA A 40 -30.63 -15.01 7.57
C ALA A 40 -32.03 -14.36 7.54
N LEU A 41 -32.66 -14.26 6.38
CA LEU A 41 -33.94 -13.55 6.20
C LEU A 41 -35.12 -14.45 5.77
N PRO A 42 -35.31 -15.67 6.30
CA PRO A 42 -36.24 -16.69 5.77
C PRO A 42 -37.71 -16.22 5.66
N TRP A 43 -38.09 -15.18 6.42
CA TRP A 43 -39.43 -14.62 6.55
C TRP A 43 -39.74 -13.47 5.58
N LEU A 44 -38.74 -12.99 4.83
CA LEU A 44 -38.90 -11.88 3.88
C LEU A 44 -39.30 -12.44 2.50
N GLY A 45 -40.33 -11.85 1.87
CA GLY A 45 -40.74 -12.23 0.51
C GLY A 45 -39.66 -11.94 -0.53
N PRO A 46 -39.65 -12.62 -1.70
CA PRO A 46 -38.62 -12.42 -2.73
C PRO A 46 -38.47 -10.95 -3.15
N ASP A 47 -39.57 -10.22 -3.28
CA ASP A 47 -39.56 -8.79 -3.67
C ASP A 47 -38.95 -7.90 -2.58
N GLU A 48 -39.21 -8.19 -1.31
CA GLU A 48 -38.67 -7.44 -0.16
C GLU A 48 -37.16 -7.71 0.01
N ARG A 49 -36.70 -8.92 -0.34
CA ARG A 49 -35.27 -9.28 -0.31
C ARG A 49 -34.49 -8.53 -1.37
N ASP A 50 -35.02 -8.41 -2.57
CA ASP A 50 -34.38 -7.68 -3.66
C ASP A 50 -34.28 -6.18 -3.36
N GLU A 51 -35.25 -5.61 -2.65
CA GLU A 51 -35.19 -4.22 -2.20
C GLU A 51 -34.11 -3.99 -1.13
N VAL A 52 -34.05 -4.85 -0.10
CA VAL A 52 -33.02 -4.78 0.94
C VAL A 52 -31.63 -5.03 0.37
N ALA A 53 -31.49 -6.00 -0.54
CA ALA A 53 -30.22 -6.28 -1.21
C ALA A 53 -29.73 -5.07 -2.02
N ARG A 54 -30.62 -4.41 -2.78
CA ARG A 54 -30.28 -3.18 -3.53
C ARG A 54 -29.83 -2.05 -2.59
N HIS A 55 -30.55 -1.83 -1.49
CA HIS A 55 -30.21 -0.77 -0.54
C HIS A 55 -28.86 -1.04 0.16
N TYR A 56 -28.63 -2.29 0.55
CA TYR A 56 -27.38 -2.73 1.15
C TYR A 56 -26.19 -2.60 0.19
N LEU A 57 -26.33 -3.05 -1.07
CA LEU A 57 -25.28 -2.93 -2.08
C LEU A 57 -24.92 -1.47 -2.36
N THR A 58 -25.92 -0.59 -2.37
CA THR A 58 -25.70 0.86 -2.55
C THR A 58 -24.92 1.44 -1.37
N ALA A 59 -25.38 1.19 -0.14
CA ALA A 59 -24.70 1.67 1.07
C ALA A 59 -23.26 1.12 1.19
N ARG A 60 -23.06 -0.16 0.82
CA ARG A 60 -21.75 -0.80 0.87
C ARG A 60 -20.80 -0.27 -0.20
N ARG A 61 -21.31 0.09 -1.38
CA ARG A 61 -20.53 0.76 -2.43
C ARG A 61 -20.05 2.13 -1.97
N ASP A 62 -20.94 2.93 -1.39
CA ASP A 62 -20.62 4.28 -0.90
C ASP A 62 -19.57 4.27 0.22
N LEU A 63 -19.70 3.31 1.15
CA LEU A 63 -18.72 3.12 2.21
C LEU A 63 -17.35 2.72 1.65
N THR A 64 -17.33 1.79 0.69
CA THR A 64 -16.10 1.31 0.06
C THR A 64 -15.39 2.41 -0.70
N GLU A 65 -16.13 3.23 -1.45
CA GLU A 65 -15.59 4.37 -2.19
C GLU A 65 -15.02 5.43 -1.24
N THR A 66 -15.74 5.75 -0.16
CA THR A 66 -15.28 6.69 0.86
C THR A 66 -13.98 6.22 1.51
N MET A 67 -13.90 4.93 1.87
CA MET A 67 -12.71 4.37 2.49
C MET A 67 -11.52 4.34 1.51
N ARG A 68 -11.77 4.00 0.25
CA ARG A 68 -10.76 4.04 -0.81
C ARG A 68 -10.20 5.45 -1.01
N GLN A 69 -11.06 6.47 -1.07
CA GLN A 69 -10.66 7.87 -1.19
C GLN A 69 -9.87 8.33 0.04
N HIS A 70 -10.30 7.94 1.24
CA HIS A 70 -9.60 8.26 2.47
C HIS A 70 -8.19 7.67 2.51
N ILE A 71 -8.03 6.40 2.15
CA ILE A 71 -6.74 5.73 2.08
C ILE A 71 -5.86 6.36 0.98
N ALA A 72 -6.41 6.61 -0.20
CA ALA A 72 -5.69 7.25 -1.30
C ALA A 72 -5.16 8.64 -0.92
N CYS A 73 -5.92 9.41 -0.13
CA CYS A 73 -5.48 10.70 0.40
C CYS A 73 -4.38 10.58 1.47
N ARG A 74 -4.38 9.50 2.28
CA ARG A 74 -3.43 9.32 3.38
C ARG A 74 -2.08 8.71 2.99
N ILE A 75 -2.04 7.87 1.95
CA ILE A 75 -0.80 7.28 1.43
C ILE A 75 0.29 8.32 1.10
N PRO A 76 0.01 9.42 0.36
CA PRO A 76 1.03 10.42 0.03
C PRO A 76 1.51 11.17 1.28
N GLN A 77 0.64 11.38 2.27
CA GLN A 77 1.01 12.02 3.53
C GLN A 77 2.05 11.19 4.29
N ILE A 78 1.79 9.88 4.44
CA ILE A 78 2.75 8.94 5.05
C ILE A 78 4.06 8.93 4.25
N ARG A 79 3.99 8.83 2.92
CA ARG A 79 5.18 8.82 2.06
C ARG A 79 6.05 10.08 2.25
N SER A 80 5.43 11.25 2.32
CA SER A 80 6.14 12.53 2.50
C SER A 80 6.84 12.64 3.86
N GLU A 81 6.26 12.09 4.93
CA GLU A 81 6.85 12.08 6.26
C GLU A 81 8.10 11.19 6.33
N TYR A 82 8.11 10.08 5.60
CA TYR A 82 9.27 9.18 5.51
C TYR A 82 10.36 9.72 4.57
N GLU A 83 9.99 10.27 3.41
CA GLU A 83 10.95 10.84 2.45
C GLU A 83 11.74 12.00 3.05
N THR A 84 11.09 12.86 3.84
CA THR A 84 11.74 14.00 4.50
C THR A 84 12.80 13.53 5.51
N ARG A 85 12.48 12.54 6.34
CA ARG A 85 13.42 11.97 7.33
C ARG A 85 14.58 11.24 6.65
N TYR A 86 14.29 10.51 5.57
CA TYR A 86 15.32 9.79 4.82
C TYR A 86 16.27 10.74 4.09
N HIS A 87 15.75 11.82 3.50
CA HIS A 87 16.55 12.84 2.85
C HIS A 87 17.52 13.51 3.83
N GLN A 88 17.06 13.86 5.04
CA GLN A 88 17.91 14.45 6.07
C GLN A 88 19.03 13.51 6.51
N LEU A 89 18.73 12.22 6.71
CA LEU A 89 19.74 11.22 7.08
C LEU A 89 20.76 11.02 5.95
N ARG A 90 20.29 10.97 4.70
CA ARG A 90 21.12 10.83 3.49
C ARG A 90 22.04 12.03 3.29
N VAL A 91 21.57 13.25 3.50
CA VAL A 91 22.42 14.45 3.40
C VAL A 91 23.52 14.42 4.45
N ARG A 92 23.22 14.01 5.69
CA ARG A 92 24.22 13.94 6.77
C ARG A 92 25.27 12.87 6.52
N THR A 93 24.88 11.69 6.04
CA THR A 93 25.83 10.62 5.72
C THR A 93 26.70 10.96 4.51
N VAL A 94 26.13 11.56 3.46
CA VAL A 94 26.90 12.00 2.30
C VAL A 94 27.85 13.14 2.65
N ALA A 95 27.41 14.13 3.42
CA ALA A 95 28.26 15.23 3.88
C ALA A 95 29.40 14.73 4.79
N GLY A 96 29.11 13.80 5.69
CA GLY A 96 30.11 13.17 6.55
C GLY A 96 31.15 12.39 5.75
N ALA A 97 30.71 11.57 4.77
CA ALA A 97 31.61 10.84 3.90
C ALA A 97 32.46 11.78 3.03
N ALA A 98 31.86 12.83 2.47
CA ALA A 98 32.56 13.83 1.67
C ALA A 98 33.64 14.60 2.45
N GLY A 99 33.47 14.80 3.77
CA GLY A 99 34.48 15.41 4.63
C GLY A 99 35.52 14.42 5.17
N ALA A 100 35.10 13.20 5.54
CA ALA A 100 35.98 12.21 6.13
C ALA A 100 37.01 11.65 5.13
N VAL A 101 36.60 11.39 3.89
CA VAL A 101 37.50 10.87 2.84
C VAL A 101 38.71 11.78 2.58
N PRO A 102 38.56 13.08 2.28
CA PRO A 102 39.71 13.96 2.06
C PRO A 102 40.53 14.19 3.34
N ALA A 103 39.90 14.24 4.51
CA ALA A 103 40.63 14.36 5.77
C ALA A 103 41.52 13.14 6.05
N ILE A 104 41.02 11.93 5.77
CA ILE A 104 41.79 10.69 5.88
C ILE A 104 42.93 10.66 4.84
N CYS A 105 42.67 11.05 3.59
CA CYS A 105 43.71 11.15 2.56
C CYS A 105 44.83 12.11 2.97
N LEU A 106 44.50 13.30 3.45
CA LEU A 106 45.49 14.28 3.92
C LEU A 106 46.27 13.78 5.14
N ALA A 107 45.61 13.11 6.09
CA ALA A 107 46.28 12.51 7.23
C ALA A 107 47.26 11.42 6.82
N VAL A 108 46.90 10.58 5.84
CA VAL A 108 47.81 9.56 5.29
C VAL A 108 48.99 10.20 4.57
N GLU A 109 48.76 11.26 3.78
CA GLU A 109 49.82 11.99 3.07
C GLU A 109 50.82 12.61 4.06
N LEU A 110 50.32 13.21 5.15
CA LEU A 110 51.16 13.77 6.23
C LEU A 110 51.93 12.71 7.01
N LEU A 111 51.39 11.50 7.13
CA LEU A 111 52.07 10.37 7.78
C LEU A 111 53.13 9.71 6.89
N ARG A 112 53.09 9.99 5.58
CA ARG A 112 54.06 9.53 4.59
C ARG A 112 55.22 10.50 4.35
N LEU A 113 55.09 11.73 4.83
CA LEU A 113 56.08 12.80 4.77
C LEU A 113 57.00 12.76 6.00
#